data_AF-A0A918FH55-F1
#
_entry.id   AF-A0A918FH55-F1
#
_cell.length_a   1.000
_cell.length_b   1.000
_cell.length_c   1.000
_cell.angle_alpha   90.00
_cell.angle_beta   90.00
_cell.angle_gamma   90.00
#
_symmetry.space_group_name_H-M   'P 1'
#
loop_
_entity.id
_entity.type
_entity.pdbx_description
1 polymer ?
#
loop_
_entity_poly.entity_id
_entity_poly.type
_entity_poly.pdbx_seq_one_letter_code
_entity_poly.pdbx_strand_id
1 'polypeptide(L)'
;MDEADGVSLGETRRLRLGLDLQGPVLRFRHDRGDGRHPIGPPLDATVLSDEHAEEFENGQIRALGFTGAFVGMWAWDLTGGGLAADFDETVWHSAP
;
A
#
# COMPACT_ATOMS: atom_id res chain seq x y z
N MET A 1 6.31 -12.76 -14.24
CA MET A 1 5.79 -12.16 -13.01
C MET A 1 5.70 -13.32 -12.04
N ASP A 2 6.66 -13.43 -11.14
CA ASP A 2 6.57 -14.44 -10.08
C ASP A 2 5.42 -13.97 -9.18
N GLU A 3 4.33 -14.73 -9.18
CA GLU A 3 3.20 -14.47 -8.29
C GLU A 3 3.74 -14.70 -6.88
N ALA A 4 3.85 -13.62 -6.09
CA ALA A 4 4.36 -13.72 -4.73
C ALA A 4 3.58 -14.81 -3.98
N ASP A 5 4.29 -15.78 -3.41
CA ASP A 5 3.69 -16.90 -2.68
C ASP A 5 2.60 -16.39 -1.72
N GLY A 6 1.34 -16.66 -2.08
CA GLY A 6 0.19 -16.16 -1.34
C GLY A 6 0.20 -16.68 0.10
N VAL A 7 -0.01 -15.79 1.07
CA VAL A 7 -0.18 -16.18 2.48
C VAL A 7 -1.64 -16.56 2.72
N SER A 8 -1.92 -17.83 3.04
CA SER A 8 -3.25 -18.25 3.46
C SER A 8 -3.64 -17.60 4.79
N LEU A 9 -4.84 -17.04 4.85
CA LEU A 9 -5.39 -16.41 6.06
C LEU A 9 -6.13 -17.39 6.98
N GLY A 10 -6.44 -18.60 6.52
CA GLY A 10 -7.19 -19.59 7.31
C GLY A 10 -8.48 -19.03 7.91
N GLU A 11 -8.71 -19.29 9.20
CA GLU A 11 -9.89 -18.84 9.97
C GLU A 11 -9.77 -17.40 10.51
N THR A 12 -8.82 -16.61 9.99
CA THR A 12 -8.58 -15.24 10.48
C THR A 12 -9.79 -14.36 10.20
N ARG A 13 -10.42 -13.85 11.26
CA ARG A 13 -11.58 -12.95 11.17
C ARG A 13 -11.21 -11.47 11.14
N ARG A 14 -10.05 -11.11 11.69
CA ARG A 14 -9.53 -9.74 11.68
C ARG A 14 -8.07 -9.78 11.26
N LEU A 15 -7.74 -9.02 10.22
CA LEU A 15 -6.39 -8.86 9.71
C LEU A 15 -5.98 -7.40 9.89
N ARG A 16 -4.87 -7.15 10.60
CA ARG A 16 -4.28 -5.81 10.61
C ARG A 16 -3.29 -5.73 9.45
N LEU A 17 -3.47 -4.72 8.60
CA LEU A 17 -2.52 -4.37 7.56
C LEU A 17 -1.75 -3.12 7.99
N GLY A 18 -0.50 -3.01 7.58
CA GLY A 18 0.29 -1.82 7.83
C GLY A 18 1.46 -1.69 6.87
N LEU A 19 2.06 -0.52 6.89
CA LEU A 19 3.33 -0.25 6.24
C LEU A 19 4.21 0.59 7.15
N ASP A 20 5.51 0.43 6.99
CA ASP A 20 6.52 1.28 7.61
C ASP A 20 7.27 2.02 6.50
N LEU A 21 7.30 3.35 6.59
CA LEU A 21 7.98 4.24 5.64
C LEU A 21 9.20 4.86 6.34
N GLN A 22 10.40 4.57 5.84
CA GLN A 22 11.67 5.04 6.40
C GLN A 22 12.52 5.65 5.28
N GLY A 23 12.47 6.98 5.14
CA GLY A 23 13.11 7.67 4.02
C GLY A 23 12.58 7.14 2.68
N PRO A 24 13.45 6.67 1.77
CA PRO A 24 13.05 6.16 0.47
C PRO A 24 12.53 4.70 0.50
N VAL A 25 12.47 4.05 1.67
CA VAL A 25 12.14 2.62 1.78
C VAL A 25 10.76 2.43 2.39
N LEU A 26 9.90 1.67 1.71
CA LEU A 26 8.59 1.22 2.19
C LEU A 26 8.59 -0.30 2.45
N ARG A 27 8.00 -0.74 3.56
CA ARG A 27 7.81 -2.17 3.87
C ARG A 27 6.37 -2.44 4.29
N PHE A 28 5.70 -3.39 3.65
CA PHE A 28 4.37 -3.85 4.06
C PHE A 28 4.45 -4.89 5.18
N ARG A 29 3.40 -4.95 6.01
CA ARG A 29 3.25 -5.93 7.08
C ARG A 29 1.80 -6.32 7.30
N HIS A 30 1.61 -7.52 7.86
CA HIS A 30 0.34 -7.99 8.38
C HIS A 30 0.47 -8.50 9.81
N ASP A 31 -0.66 -8.58 10.51
CA ASP A 31 -0.76 -9.17 11.84
C ASP A 31 -2.15 -9.82 12.00
N ARG A 32 -2.15 -11.12 12.34
CA ARG A 32 -3.37 -11.93 12.54
C ARG A 32 -3.73 -12.09 14.02
N GLY A 33 -3.08 -11.34 14.90
CA GLY A 33 -3.13 -11.46 16.36
C GLY A 33 -1.93 -12.20 16.96
N ASP A 34 -0.96 -12.63 16.14
CA ASP A 34 0.26 -13.33 16.53
C ASP A 34 1.53 -12.47 16.41
N GLY A 35 1.39 -11.20 16.01
CA GLY A 35 2.48 -10.25 15.84
C GLY A 35 2.63 -9.75 14.40
N ARG A 36 3.54 -8.81 14.20
CA ARG A 36 3.76 -8.17 12.89
C ARG A 36 4.72 -8.99 12.05
N HIS A 37 4.29 -9.37 10.85
CA HIS A 37 5.08 -10.12 9.87
C HIS A 37 5.21 -9.33 8.57
N PRO A 38 6.41 -9.24 7.97
CA PRO A 38 6.61 -8.52 6.72
C PRO A 38 5.88 -9.21 5.55
N ILE A 39 5.50 -8.41 4.54
CA ILE A 39 4.96 -8.89 3.27
C ILE A 39 5.88 -8.42 2.16
N GLY A 40 6.47 -9.36 1.43
CA GLY A 40 7.34 -9.07 0.28
C GLY A 40 8.65 -8.35 0.64
N PRO A 41 9.41 -7.93 -0.39
CA PRO A 41 10.64 -7.18 -0.20
C PRO A 41 10.36 -5.71 0.18
N PRO A 42 11.35 -4.98 0.71
CA PRO A 42 11.30 -3.52 0.74
C PRO A 42 11.14 -2.94 -0.66
N LEU A 43 10.34 -1.88 -0.76
CA LEU A 43 10.02 -1.17 -1.99
C LEU A 43 10.63 0.22 -1.99
N ASP A 44 10.94 0.72 -3.19
CA ASP A 44 11.33 2.10 -3.41
C ASP A 44 10.09 3.00 -3.33
N ALA A 45 10.03 3.84 -2.29
CA ALA A 45 8.92 4.76 -2.06
C ALA A 45 9.02 6.04 -2.88
N THR A 46 10.18 6.32 -3.50
CA THR A 46 10.38 7.55 -4.29
C THR A 46 9.55 7.56 -5.57
N VAL A 47 9.11 6.38 -6.03
CA VAL A 47 8.17 6.24 -7.17
C VAL A 47 6.80 6.87 -6.90
N LEU A 48 6.49 7.18 -5.64
CA LEU A 48 5.24 7.83 -5.23
C LEU A 48 5.37 9.36 -5.13
N SER A 49 6.50 9.93 -5.54
CA SER A 49 6.73 11.38 -5.48
C SER A 49 6.17 12.10 -6.70
N ASP A 50 5.98 13.42 -6.55
CA ASP A 50 5.54 14.27 -7.66
C ASP A 50 6.58 14.28 -8.80
N GLU A 51 7.88 14.22 -8.48
CA GLU A 51 8.95 14.17 -9.48
C GLU A 51 8.91 12.88 -10.31
N HIS A 52 8.48 11.76 -9.72
CA HIS A 52 8.33 10.50 -10.45
C HIS A 52 7.03 10.47 -11.26
N ALA A 53 5.97 11.13 -10.79
CA ALA A 53 4.68 11.22 -11.47
C ALA A 53 4.68 12.22 -12.64
N GLU A 54 5.65 13.12 -12.72
CA GLU A 54 5.80 14.07 -13.83
C GLU A 54 6.31 13.35 -15.10
N GLU A 55 5.50 13.38 -16.16
CA GLU A 55 5.83 12.74 -17.43
C GLU A 55 6.13 13.79 -18.51
N PHE A 56 7.18 13.56 -19.30
CA PHE A 56 7.52 14.38 -20.46
C PHE A 56 7.33 13.60 -21.76
N GLU A 57 6.78 14.27 -22.78
CA GLU A 57 6.69 13.77 -24.15
C GLU A 57 7.17 14.86 -25.11
N ASN A 58 8.16 14.55 -25.95
CA ASN A 58 8.77 15.50 -26.91
C ASN A 58 9.24 16.84 -26.28
N GLY A 59 9.74 16.79 -25.03
CA GLY A 59 10.21 17.97 -24.31
C GLY A 59 9.10 18.85 -23.73
N GLN A 60 7.84 18.39 -23.76
CA GLN A 60 6.70 19.05 -23.13
C GLN A 60 6.13 18.18 -22.01
N ILE A 61 5.57 18.81 -20.98
CA ILE A 61 4.94 18.11 -19.86
C ILE A 61 3.63 17.48 -20.36
N ARG A 62 3.52 16.15 -20.21
CA ARG A 62 2.34 15.35 -20.52
C ARG A 62 1.45 15.15 -19.29
N ALA A 63 2.05 14.97 -18.12
CA ALA A 63 1.38 14.84 -16.83
C ALA A 63 2.15 15.60 -15.76
N LEU A 64 1.44 16.34 -14.91
CA LEU A 64 2.01 17.07 -13.79
C LEU A 64 1.88 16.24 -12.51
N GLY A 65 2.97 16.08 -11.76
CA GLY A 65 2.93 15.64 -10.36
C GLY A 65 2.67 16.84 -9.46
N PHE A 66 1.65 16.78 -8.59
CA PHE A 66 1.30 17.89 -7.70
C PHE A 66 0.56 17.48 -6.41
N THR A 67 0.52 16.19 -6.09
CA THR A 67 -0.32 15.67 -5.00
C THR A 67 0.49 15.10 -3.84
N GLY A 68 1.48 14.27 -4.14
CA GLY A 68 2.18 13.46 -3.16
C GLY A 68 1.47 12.16 -2.77
N ALA A 69 2.17 11.36 -1.98
CA ALA A 69 1.76 10.01 -1.60
C ALA A 69 0.64 10.00 -0.54
N PHE A 70 -0.32 9.09 -0.71
CA PHE A 70 -1.38 8.81 0.26
C PHE A 70 -1.30 7.37 0.75
N VAL A 71 -1.72 7.15 2.00
CA VAL A 71 -1.99 5.82 2.55
C VAL A 71 -3.46 5.76 2.92
N GLY A 72 -4.16 4.75 2.42
CA GLY A 72 -5.59 4.60 2.63
C GLY A 72 -6.04 3.15 2.59
N MET A 73 -7.29 2.94 2.98
CA MET A 73 -7.98 1.66 2.88
C MET A 73 -8.92 1.73 1.69
N TRP A 74 -8.97 0.66 0.90
CA TRP A 74 -9.79 0.60 -0.30
C TRP A 74 -10.40 -0.78 -0.43
N ALA A 75 -11.65 -0.84 -0.90
CA ALA A 75 -12.34 -2.07 -1.26
C ALA A 75 -12.74 -1.98 -2.73
N TRP A 76 -12.43 -3.02 -3.51
CA TRP A 76 -12.80 -3.09 -4.91
C TRP A 76 -13.39 -4.47 -5.22
N ASP A 77 -14.65 -4.47 -5.65
CA ASP A 77 -15.34 -5.65 -6.13
C ASP A 77 -15.52 -5.57 -7.66
N LEU A 78 -14.79 -6.41 -8.39
CA LEU A 78 -14.87 -6.51 -9.86
C LEU A 78 -16.05 -7.35 -10.34
N THR A 79 -16.75 -8.06 -9.44
CA THR A 79 -17.89 -8.91 -9.78
C THR A 79 -19.20 -8.13 -9.88
N GLY A 80 -19.24 -6.91 -9.34
CA GLY A 80 -20.45 -6.10 -9.22
C GLY A 80 -21.40 -6.54 -8.10
N GLY A 81 -20.97 -7.46 -7.23
CA GLY A 81 -21.76 -7.96 -6.11
C GLY A 81 -21.94 -6.97 -4.95
N GLY A 82 -21.15 -5.89 -4.93
CA GLY A 82 -21.21 -4.89 -3.86
C GLY A 82 -20.71 -5.43 -2.52
N LEU A 83 -19.74 -6.34 -2.55
CA LEU A 83 -19.15 -6.90 -1.34
C LEU A 83 -18.48 -5.81 -0.50
N ALA A 84 -18.90 -5.71 0.76
CA ALA A 84 -18.33 -4.77 1.72
C ALA A 84 -17.02 -5.31 2.31
N ALA A 85 -16.10 -4.38 2.63
CA ALA A 85 -14.98 -4.64 3.52
C ALA A 85 -15.12 -3.74 4.75
N ASP A 86 -15.17 -4.35 5.93
CA ASP A 86 -15.31 -3.64 7.18
C ASP A 86 -13.94 -3.28 7.75
N PHE A 87 -13.67 -1.98 7.91
CA PHE A 87 -12.47 -1.46 8.55
C PHE A 87 -12.83 -0.81 9.88
N ASP A 88 -12.28 -1.32 10.97
CA ASP A 88 -12.65 -0.94 12.34
C ASP A 88 -11.63 -0.05 13.06
N GLU A 89 -10.40 0.03 12.56
CA GLU A 89 -9.34 0.86 13.13
C GLU A 89 -8.37 1.36 12.05
N THR A 90 -7.98 2.63 12.16
CA THR A 90 -6.83 3.20 11.46
C THR A 90 -5.92 3.89 12.45
N VAL A 91 -4.62 3.59 12.35
CA VAL A 91 -3.61 4.20 13.22
C VAL A 91 -2.46 4.68 12.36
N TRP A 92 -2.09 5.95 12.57
CA TRP A 92 -0.90 6.54 12.00
C TRP A 92 0.02 7.01 13.14
N HIS A 93 1.30 6.74 12.98
CA HIS A 93 2.34 7.23 13.88
C HIS A 93 3.45 7.82 13.02
N SER A 94 3.78 9.09 13.24
CA SER A 94 5.05 9.63 12.77
C SER A 94 6.18 8.99 13.57
N ALA A 95 7.30 8.70 12.91
CA ALA A 95 8.55 8.52 13.64
C ALA A 95 8.91 9.86 14.33
N PRO A 96 9.48 9.82 15.55
CA PRO A 96 10.01 11.03 16.20
C PRO A 96 11.15 11.66 15.41
#